data_AF-A0A2D9Q437-F1
#
_entry.id   AF-A0A2D9Q437-F1
#
_cell.length_a   1.000
_cell.length_b   1.000
_cell.length_c   1.000
_cell.angle_alpha   90.00
_cell.angle_beta   90.00
_cell.angle_gamma   90.00
#
_symmetry.space_group_name_H-M   'P 1'
#
loop_
_entity.id
_entity.type
_entity.pdbx_description
1 polymer ?
#
loop_
_entity_poly.entity_id
_entity_poly.type
_entity_poly.pdbx_seq_one_letter_code
_entity_poly.pdbx_strand_id
1 'polypeptide(L)' 'MPHENFNREIGNFKRQRYTVEGTLFEGSDDEWNAYIAAHLPTAQDEEDLKELFKQQWVAEKPMTARQIASGIGASA' A
#
# COMPACT_ATOMS: atom_id res chain seq x y z
N MET A 1 -5.49 5.04 8.12
CA MET A 1 -5.03 5.99 7.09
C MET A 1 -3.94 6.82 7.72
N PRO A 2 -2.76 6.95 7.10
CA PRO A 2 -1.68 7.78 7.64
C PRO A 2 -2.09 9.26 7.63
N HIS A 3 -1.49 10.04 8.52
CA HIS A 3 -1.67 11.48 8.59
C HIS A 3 -1.22 12.17 7.28
N GLU A 4 -1.86 13.28 6.91
CA GLU A 4 -1.59 13.98 5.66
C GLU A 4 -0.17 14.56 5.54
N ASN A 5 0.54 14.67 6.66
CA ASN A 5 1.93 15.15 6.74
C ASN A 5 2.95 14.03 6.49
N PHE A 6 2.52 12.76 6.58
CA PHE A 6 3.40 11.61 6.40
C PHE A 6 3.84 11.47 4.94
N ASN A 7 5.13 11.21 4.73
CA ASN A 7 5.73 10.86 3.45
C ASN A 7 5.39 11.83 2.29
N ARG A 8 5.62 13.13 2.48
CA ARG A 8 5.27 14.19 1.51
C ARG A 8 6.48 14.70 0.72
N GLU A 9 6.30 14.76 -0.61
CA GLU A 9 7.28 15.32 -1.56
C GLU A 9 6.94 16.74 -2.06
N ILE A 10 5.80 17.30 -1.64
CA ILE A 10 5.30 18.62 -2.06
C ILE A 10 4.63 19.37 -0.88
N GLY A 11 4.52 20.69 -1.01
CA GLY A 11 3.82 21.55 -0.03
C GLY A 11 4.63 21.85 1.24
N ASN A 12 3.93 22.29 2.28
CA ASN A 12 4.53 22.82 3.51
C ASN A 12 5.33 21.78 4.31
N PHE A 13 4.95 20.50 4.23
CA PHE A 13 5.59 19.39 4.95
C PHE A 13 6.54 18.58 4.06
N LYS A 14 6.89 19.11 2.87
CA LYS A 14 7.82 18.47 1.93
C LYS A 14 9.15 18.14 2.61
N ARG A 15 9.61 16.89 2.45
CA ARG A 15 10.91 16.38 2.93
C ARG A 15 11.13 16.50 4.45
N GLN A 16 10.07 16.80 5.21
CA GLN A 16 10.10 16.73 6.65
C GLN A 16 9.69 15.33 7.10
N ARG A 17 10.22 14.90 8.24
CA ARG A 17 9.99 13.56 8.78
C ARG A 17 8.85 13.62 9.78
N TYR A 18 7.63 13.34 9.33
CA TYR A 18 6.49 13.14 10.21
C TYR A 18 6.18 11.65 10.32
N THR A 19 5.75 11.16 11.48
CA THR A 19 5.25 9.79 11.66
C THR A 19 3.89 9.60 10.99
N VAL A 20 3.40 8.36 10.88
CA VAL A 20 2.07 8.05 10.34
C VAL A 20 0.94 8.66 11.19
N GLU A 21 1.21 9.03 12.44
CA GLU A 21 0.30 9.77 13.33
C GLU A 21 0.37 11.29 13.14
N GLY A 22 1.34 11.80 12.37
CA GLY A 22 1.50 13.23 12.09
C GLY A 22 2.37 14.00 13.08
N THR A 23 3.15 13.31 13.90
CA THR A 23 4.12 13.95 14.82
C THR A 23 5.48 14.11 14.15
N LEU A 24 6.17 15.23 14.38
CA LEU A 24 7.53 15.43 13.87
C LEU A 24 8.48 14.40 14.52
N PHE A 25 9.26 13.72 13.71
CA PHE A 25 10.22 12.71 14.15
C PHE A 25 11.51 13.37 14.62
N GLU A 26 11.96 13.04 15.83
CA GLU A 26 13.13 13.64 16.49
C GLU A 26 14.32 12.67 16.66
N GLY A 27 14.23 11.46 16.12
CA GLY A 27 15.29 10.46 16.18
C GLY A 27 16.40 10.65 15.12
N SER A 28 17.35 9.73 15.15
CA SER A 28 18.47 9.65 14.19
C SER A 28 18.05 9.23 12.78
N ASP A 29 18.97 9.36 11.82
CA ASP A 29 18.77 8.89 10.44
C ASP A 29 18.54 7.38 10.38
N ASP A 30 19.27 6.60 11.18
CA ASP A 30 19.13 5.14 11.21
C ASP A 30 17.77 4.73 11.79
N GLU A 31 17.32 5.40 12.84
CA GLU A 31 15.98 5.18 13.41
C GLU A 31 14.88 5.60 12.42
N TRP A 32 15.08 6.67 11.66
CA TRP A 32 14.14 7.06 10.61
C TRP A 32 14.09 6.06 9.46
N ASN A 33 15.24 5.55 9.02
CA ASN A 33 15.31 4.54 7.97
C ASN A 33 14.62 3.24 8.40
N ALA A 34 14.84 2.81 9.64
CA ALA A 34 14.14 1.67 10.23
C ALA A 34 12.63 1.91 10.34
N TYR A 35 12.22 3.12 10.77
CA TYR A 35 10.82 3.51 10.84
C TYR A 35 10.14 3.44 9.48
N ILE A 36 10.78 3.97 8.44
CA ILE A 36 10.25 3.96 7.08
C ILE A 36 10.16 2.55 6.52
N ALA A 37 11.18 1.71 6.71
CA ALA A 37 11.15 0.31 6.27
C ALA A 37 10.03 -0.50 6.97
N ALA A 38 9.61 -0.11 8.17
CA ALA A 38 8.50 -0.75 8.88
C ALA A 38 7.11 -0.28 8.44
N HIS A 39 6.99 0.89 7.78
CA HIS A 39 5.70 1.51 7.44
C HIS A 39 5.44 1.64 5.93
N LEU A 40 6.47 1.56 5.10
CA LEU A 40 6.38 1.57 3.64
C LEU A 40 6.92 0.27 3.07
N PRO A 41 6.37 -0.20 1.93
CA PRO A 41 6.94 -1.34 1.22
C PRO A 41 8.42 -1.12 0.91
N THR A 42 9.21 -2.14 1.20
CA THR A 42 10.62 -2.21 0.87
C THR A 42 10.83 -2.76 -0.55
N ALA A 43 12.08 -2.74 -1.03
CA ALA A 43 12.42 -3.37 -2.29
C ALA A 43 12.18 -4.89 -2.27
N GLN A 44 12.35 -5.55 -1.11
CA GLN A 44 12.09 -6.98 -1.00
C GLN A 44 10.59 -7.28 -1.05
N ASP A 45 9.76 -6.44 -0.41
CA ASP A 45 8.30 -6.60 -0.48
C ASP A 45 7.78 -6.51 -1.93
N GLU A 46 8.40 -5.67 -2.77
CA GLU A 46 8.08 -5.58 -4.20
C GLU A 46 8.46 -6.85 -4.97
N GLU A 47 9.59 -7.50 -4.64
CA GLU A 47 9.95 -8.79 -5.24
C GLU A 47 9.02 -9.92 -4.77
N ASP A 48 8.70 -9.95 -3.48
CA ASP A 48 7.79 -10.95 -2.91
C ASP A 48 6.36 -10.80 -3.48
N LEU A 49 5.92 -9.57 -3.72
CA LEU A 49 4.63 -9.27 -4.35
C LEU A 49 4.53 -9.91 -5.75
N LYS A 50 5.62 -9.92 -6.53
CA LYS A 50 5.65 -10.56 -7.86
C LYS A 50 5.47 -12.08 -7.77
N GLU A 51 5.98 -12.71 -6.72
CA GLU A 51 5.77 -14.14 -6.48
C GLU A 51 4.34 -14.43 -5.99
N LEU A 52 3.75 -13.54 -5.19
CA LEU A 52 2.34 -13.65 -4.78
C LEU A 52 1.39 -13.59 -5.97
N PHE A 53 1.68 -12.77 -6.98
CA PHE A 53 0.87 -12.70 -8.20
C PHE A 53 0.79 -14.01 -9.00
N LYS A 54 1.71 -14.95 -8.78
CA LYS A 54 1.68 -16.29 -9.39
C LYS A 54 0.78 -17.28 -8.63
N GLN A 55 0.35 -16.91 -7.43
CA GLN A 55 -0.46 -17.74 -6.54
C GLN A 55 -1.92 -17.29 -6.55
N GLN A 56 -2.81 -18.12 -6.01
CA GLN A 56 -4.20 -17.74 -5.77
C GLN A 56 -4.31 -16.91 -4.48
N TRP A 57 -3.82 -15.66 -4.52
CA TRP A 57 -3.79 -14.76 -3.36
C TRP A 57 -5.06 -13.88 -3.23
N VAL A 58 -5.80 -13.72 -4.33
CA VAL A 58 -7.11 -13.04 -4.34
C VAL A 58 -8.22 -14.08 -4.37
N ALA A 59 -9.17 -13.95 -3.45
CA ALA A 59 -10.35 -14.81 -3.44
C ALA A 59 -11.21 -14.58 -4.68
N GLU A 60 -11.72 -15.65 -5.27
CA GLU A 60 -12.69 -15.55 -6.36
C GLU A 60 -13.98 -14.93 -5.85
N LYS A 61 -14.44 -13.88 -6.54
CA LYS A 61 -15.76 -13.30 -6.31
C LYS A 61 -16.76 -14.00 -7.22
N PRO A 62 -17.66 -14.86 -6.69
CA PRO A 62 -18.67 -15.49 -7.53
C PRO A 62 -19.58 -14.43 -8.14
N MET A 63 -19.98 -14.65 -9.40
CA MET A 63 -20.95 -13.77 -10.06
C MET A 63 -22.30 -13.85 -9.33
N THR A 64 -22.96 -12.71 -9.17
CA THR A 64 -24.33 -12.67 -8.63
C THR A 64 -25.32 -13.20 -9.67
N ALA A 65 -26.47 -13.72 -9.21
CA ALA A 65 -27.53 -14.20 -10.10
C ALA A 65 -27.99 -13.13 -11.11
N ARG A 66 -27.96 -11.84 -10.72
CA ARG A 66 -28.28 -10.71 -11.59
C ARG A 66 -27.23 -10.49 -12.68
N GLN A 67 -25.95 -10.68 -12.40
CA GLN A 67 -24.86 -10.54 -13.38
C GLN A 67 -24.89 -11.68 -14.41
N ILE A 68 -25.16 -12.90 -13.94
CA ILE A 68 -25.35 -14.07 -14.80
C ILE A 68 -26.56 -13.84 -15.73
N ALA A 69 -27.69 -13.40 -15.17
CA ALA A 69 -28.89 -13.12 -15.94
C ALA A 69 -28.74 -11.96 -16.95
N SER A 70 -27.83 -11.00 -16.69
CA SER A 70 -27.55 -9.90 -17.61
C SER A 70 -26.51 -10.23 -18.69
N GLY A 71 -26.03 -11.48 -18.76
CA GLY A 71 -25.02 -11.91 -19.74
C GLY A 71 -23.60 -11.43 -19.46
N ILE A 72 -23.33 -10.86 -18.28
CA ILE A 72 -21.97 -10.49 -17.88
C ILE A 72 -21.23 -11.79 -17.56
N GLY A 73 -20.22 -12.13 -18.36
CA GLY A 73 -19.44 -13.36 -18.20
C GLY A 73 -19.84 -14.51 -19.13
N ALA A 74 -20.78 -14.29 -20.07
CA ALA A 74 -20.93 -15.21 -21.20
C ALA A 74 -19.66 -15.11 -22.06
N SER A 75 -18.86 -16.17 -22.09
CA SER A 75 -17.72 -16.30 -23.00
C SER A 75 -18.19 -16.10 -24.44
N ALA A 76 -17.48 -15.25 -25.19
CA ALA A 76 -17.60 -15.17 -26.65
C ALA A 76 -17.14 -16.48 -27.30
#